data_AF-A1TMN6-F1
#
_entry.id   AF-A1TMN6-F1
#
_cell.length_a   1.000
_cell.length_b   1.000
_cell.length_c   1.000
_cell.angle_alpha   90.00
_cell.angle_beta   90.00
_cell.angle_gamma   90.00
#
_symmetry.space_group_name_H-M   'P 1'
#
loop_
_entity.id
_entity.type
_entity.pdbx_description
1 polymer ?
#
loop_
_entity_poly.entity_id
_entity_poly.type
_entity_poly.pdbx_seq_one_letter_code
_entity_poly.pdbx_strand_id
1 'polypeptide(L)'
;MRAAVLMLAALLAGCAGAPRVETVEVRVPVPVECREPVPARPAMPTDALRPGASLDDFARAALAEIERREGYEGQLLTALEACRAPIKPN
;
A
#
# COMPACT_ATOMS: atom_id res chain seq x y z
N MET A 1 25.88 6.65 -64.79
CA MET A 1 26.26 7.45 -63.60
C MET A 1 25.09 7.69 -62.64
N ARG A 2 23.93 8.23 -63.08
CA ARG A 2 22.78 8.50 -62.20
C ARG A 2 22.29 7.28 -61.40
N ALA A 3 22.16 6.12 -62.02
CA ALA A 3 21.72 4.89 -61.35
C ALA A 3 22.68 4.42 -60.25
N ALA A 4 24.00 4.57 -60.45
CA ALA A 4 25.01 4.21 -59.46
C ALA A 4 24.97 5.15 -58.25
N VAL A 5 24.76 6.46 -58.50
CA VAL A 5 24.58 7.45 -57.43
C VAL A 5 23.32 7.17 -56.62
N LEU A 6 22.21 6.80 -57.28
CA LEU A 6 20.96 6.45 -56.61
C LEU A 6 21.07 5.15 -55.79
N MET A 7 21.74 4.13 -56.32
CA MET A 7 22.03 2.90 -55.56
C MET A 7 22.88 3.18 -54.33
N LEU A 8 23.93 4.00 -54.48
CA LEU A 8 24.81 4.36 -53.38
C LEU A 8 24.05 5.15 -52.30
N ALA A 9 23.21 6.11 -52.71
CA ALA A 9 22.37 6.88 -51.79
C ALA A 9 21.36 5.99 -51.04
N ALA A 10 20.75 5.01 -51.72
CA ALA A 10 19.84 4.06 -51.09
C ALA A 10 20.53 3.16 -50.05
N LEU A 11 21.75 2.71 -50.35
CA LEU A 11 22.58 1.92 -49.41
C LEU A 11 22.97 2.75 -48.17
N LEU A 12 23.32 4.03 -48.36
CA LEU A 12 23.69 4.95 -47.27
C LEU A 12 22.50 5.31 -46.37
N ALA A 13 21.29 5.44 -46.94
CA ALA A 13 20.08 5.71 -46.17
C ALA A 13 19.75 4.59 -45.18
N GLY A 14 20.08 3.33 -45.51
CA GLY A 14 19.91 2.18 -44.61
C GLY A 14 20.78 2.25 -43.35
N CYS A 15 21.98 2.84 -43.42
CA CYS A 15 22.85 3.01 -42.26
C CYS A 15 22.40 4.15 -41.32
N ALA A 16 21.79 5.21 -41.87
CA ALA A 16 21.29 6.34 -41.07
C ALA A 16 19.93 6.08 -40.39
N GLY A 17 19.21 5.05 -40.84
CA GLY A 17 17.87 4.69 -40.33
C GLY A 17 17.87 3.75 -39.12
N ALA A 18 19.03 3.43 -38.52
CA ALA A 18 19.08 2.55 -37.36
C ALA A 18 18.26 3.16 -36.20
N PRO A 19 17.26 2.44 -35.65
CA PRO A 19 16.42 2.96 -34.59
C PRO A 19 17.26 3.25 -33.34
N ARG A 20 17.09 4.45 -32.77
CA ARG A 20 17.73 4.82 -31.51
C ARG A 20 16.96 4.18 -30.36
N VAL A 21 17.56 3.21 -29.69
CA VAL A 21 16.98 2.59 -28.49
C VAL A 21 17.27 3.50 -27.30
N GLU A 22 16.23 4.12 -26.76
CA GLU A 22 16.33 4.91 -25.53
C GLU A 22 15.82 4.08 -24.35
N THR A 23 16.69 3.84 -23.38
CA THR A 23 16.30 3.18 -22.13
C THR A 23 15.65 4.21 -21.22
N VAL A 24 14.37 4.04 -20.94
CA VAL A 24 13.61 4.88 -20.00
C VAL A 24 13.55 4.17 -18.65
N GLU A 25 13.95 4.85 -17.59
CA GLU A 25 13.72 4.36 -16.22
C GLU A 25 12.23 4.49 -15.89
N VAL A 26 11.57 3.37 -15.59
CA VAL A 26 10.16 3.33 -15.19
C VAL A 26 10.07 2.82 -13.75
N ARG A 27 9.54 3.65 -12.86
CA ARG A 27 9.29 3.27 -11.46
C ARG A 27 7.96 2.54 -11.35
N VAL A 28 8.01 1.22 -11.51
CA VAL A 28 6.84 0.36 -11.32
C VAL A 28 6.68 0.07 -9.82
N PRO A 29 5.51 0.36 -9.21
CA PRO A 29 5.27 -0.01 -7.82
C PRO A 29 5.24 -1.53 -7.69
N VAL A 30 6.12 -2.08 -6.84
CA VAL A 30 6.16 -3.51 -6.52
C VAL A 30 5.43 -3.72 -5.19
N PRO A 31 4.45 -4.63 -5.12
CA PRO A 31 3.82 -4.99 -3.85
C PRO A 31 4.88 -5.54 -2.87
N VAL A 32 4.92 -4.99 -1.67
CA VAL A 32 5.76 -5.48 -0.57
C VAL A 32 4.90 -5.96 0.57
N GLU A 33 5.46 -6.82 1.41
CA GLU A 33 4.81 -7.23 2.65
C GLU A 33 4.64 -6.03 3.59
N CYS A 34 3.46 -5.95 4.20
CA CYS A 34 3.16 -4.99 5.25
C CYS A 34 3.84 -5.39 6.55
N ARG A 35 4.65 -4.48 7.12
CA ARG A 35 5.41 -4.74 8.35
C ARG A 35 4.79 -4.15 9.60
N GLU A 36 3.59 -3.60 9.49
CA GLU A 36 2.93 -2.97 10.63
C GLU A 36 2.44 -4.05 11.62
N PRO A 37 2.80 -3.96 12.91
CA PRO A 37 2.32 -4.90 13.91
C PRO A 37 0.81 -4.73 14.16
N VAL A 38 0.15 -5.81 14.53
CA VAL A 38 -1.23 -5.74 15.01
C VAL A 38 -1.23 -5.11 16.41
N PRO A 39 -1.94 -3.99 16.65
CA PRO A 39 -2.07 -3.40 17.97
C PRO A 39 -2.61 -4.41 18.99
N ALA A 40 -2.11 -4.34 20.22
CA ALA A 40 -2.56 -5.25 21.28
C ALA A 40 -4.01 -4.93 21.66
N ARG A 41 -4.87 -5.95 21.69
CA ARG A 41 -6.26 -5.79 22.14
C ARG A 41 -6.27 -5.38 23.62
N PRO A 42 -6.89 -4.25 23.98
CA PRO A 42 -6.99 -3.87 25.38
C PRO A 42 -7.95 -4.79 26.14
N ALA A 43 -7.79 -4.87 27.46
CA ALA A 43 -8.74 -5.58 28.31
C ALA A 43 -10.12 -4.91 28.21
N MET A 44 -11.13 -5.67 27.79
CA MET A 44 -12.46 -5.12 27.61
C MET A 44 -13.26 -5.18 28.91
N PRO A 45 -14.01 -4.13 29.30
CA PRO A 45 -14.76 -4.11 30.54
C PRO A 45 -15.73 -5.29 30.70
N THR A 46 -16.38 -5.74 29.61
CA THR A 46 -17.32 -6.86 29.69
C THR A 46 -16.64 -8.20 29.91
N ASP A 47 -15.37 -8.36 29.47
CA ASP A 47 -14.58 -9.59 29.70
C ASP A 47 -14.32 -9.85 31.20
N ALA A 48 -14.39 -8.81 32.04
CA ALA A 48 -14.15 -8.89 33.48
C ALA A 48 -15.43 -9.12 34.32
N LEU A 49 -16.61 -9.19 33.69
CA LEU A 49 -17.87 -9.37 34.41
C LEU A 49 -18.00 -10.79 34.96
N ARG A 50 -18.47 -10.91 36.21
CA ARG A 50 -18.80 -12.20 36.80
C ARG A 50 -20.10 -12.75 36.21
N PRO A 51 -20.26 -14.08 36.14
CA PRO A 51 -21.55 -14.69 35.84
C PRO A 51 -22.64 -14.17 36.79
N GLY A 52 -23.82 -13.84 36.24
CA GLY A 52 -24.93 -13.30 37.02
C GLY A 52 -24.81 -11.81 37.39
N ALA A 53 -23.90 -11.06 36.75
CA ALA A 53 -23.87 -9.60 36.87
C ALA A 53 -25.25 -8.98 36.58
N SER A 54 -25.59 -7.92 37.32
CA SER A 54 -26.86 -7.21 37.11
C SER A 54 -26.89 -6.56 35.72
N LEU A 55 -28.10 -6.29 35.22
CA LEU A 55 -28.26 -5.57 33.95
C LEU A 55 -27.59 -4.19 34.00
N ASP A 56 -27.65 -3.50 35.13
CA ASP A 56 -27.05 -2.18 35.32
C ASP A 56 -25.50 -2.26 35.28
N ASP A 57 -24.91 -3.29 35.88
CA ASP A 57 -23.46 -3.50 35.83
C ASP A 57 -23.00 -3.88 34.42
N PHE A 58 -23.78 -4.70 33.70
CA PHE A 58 -23.51 -5.02 32.30
C PHE A 58 -23.60 -3.77 31.42
N ALA A 59 -24.66 -2.98 31.56
CA ALA A 59 -24.86 -1.76 30.78
C ALA A 59 -23.71 -0.76 31.01
N ARG A 60 -23.29 -0.56 32.26
CA ARG A 60 -22.15 0.29 32.60
C ARG A 60 -20.85 -0.21 31.94
N ALA A 61 -20.57 -1.51 32.01
CA ALA A 61 -19.38 -2.10 31.40
C ALA A 61 -19.42 -1.99 29.86
N ALA A 62 -20.57 -2.27 29.24
CA ALA A 62 -20.74 -2.19 27.79
C ALA A 62 -20.55 -0.76 27.27
N LEU A 63 -21.10 0.25 27.94
CA LEU A 63 -20.89 1.66 27.56
C LEU A 63 -19.41 2.05 27.65
N ALA A 64 -18.72 1.66 28.72
CA ALA A 64 -17.27 1.89 28.83
C ALA A 64 -16.46 1.13 27.77
N GLU A 65 -16.98 0.00 27.30
CA GLU A 65 -16.35 -0.80 26.26
C GLU A 65 -16.49 -0.19 24.87
N ILE A 66 -17.62 0.47 24.56
CA ILE A 66 -17.82 1.17 23.29
C ILE A 66 -16.69 2.17 23.06
N GLU A 67 -16.46 3.07 24.02
CA GLU A 67 -15.36 4.05 23.98
C GLU A 67 -13.99 3.38 23.82
N ARG A 68 -13.78 2.24 24.50
CA ARG A 68 -12.53 1.47 24.39
C ARG A 68 -12.33 0.85 23.01
N ARG A 69 -13.41 0.36 22.41
CA ARG A 69 -13.41 -0.21 21.06
C ARG A 69 -13.15 0.86 20.02
N GLU A 70 -13.79 2.02 20.12
CA GLU A 70 -13.52 3.15 19.22
C GLU A 70 -12.05 3.56 19.26
N GLY A 71 -11.45 3.63 20.45
CA GLY A 71 -10.01 3.87 20.58
C GLY A 71 -9.13 2.78 19.94
N TYR A 72 -9.49 1.50 20.11
CA TYR A 72 -8.78 0.38 19.50
C TYR A 72 -8.95 0.32 17.98
N GLU A 73 -10.14 0.65 17.47
CA GLU A 73 -10.43 0.79 16.04
C GLU A 73 -9.59 1.90 15.42
N GLY A 74 -9.42 3.03 16.11
CA GLY A 74 -8.50 4.09 15.68
C GLY A 74 -7.05 3.59 15.54
N GLN A 75 -6.57 2.77 16.48
CA GLN A 75 -5.24 2.16 16.39
C GLN A 75 -5.12 1.19 15.21
N LEU A 76 -6.15 0.36 15.00
CA LEU A 76 -6.21 -0.57 13.87
C LEU A 76 -6.24 0.15 12.52
N LEU A 77 -7.02 1.22 12.41
CA LEU A 77 -7.08 2.05 11.21
C LEU A 77 -5.72 2.70 10.93
N THR A 78 -5.08 3.25 11.96
CA THR A 78 -3.73 3.83 11.83
C THR A 78 -2.72 2.80 11.31
N ALA A 79 -2.74 1.59 11.86
CA ALA A 79 -1.88 0.50 11.40
C ALA A 79 -2.16 0.14 9.93
N LEU A 80 -3.43 0.05 9.55
CA LEU A 80 -3.83 -0.24 8.17
C LEU A 80 -3.44 0.88 7.19
N GLU A 81 -3.53 2.14 7.60
CA GLU A 81 -3.12 3.28 6.78
C GLU A 81 -1.60 3.29 6.55
N ALA A 82 -0.81 3.04 7.59
CA ALA A 82 0.63 2.89 7.48
C ALA A 82 1.00 1.74 6.53
N CYS A 83 0.31 0.61 6.66
CA CYS A 83 0.45 -0.58 5.83
C CYS A 83 0.20 -0.31 4.33
N ARG A 84 -0.76 0.57 4.02
CA ARG A 84 -1.20 0.87 2.65
C ARG A 84 -0.52 2.10 2.06
N ALA A 85 0.34 2.79 2.82
CA ALA A 85 1.02 3.99 2.38
C ALA A 85 1.96 3.69 1.18
N PRO A 86 2.02 4.58 0.17
CA PRO A 86 2.95 4.41 -0.94
C PRO A 86 4.41 4.43 -0.45
N ILE A 87 5.23 3.52 -0.98
CA ILE A 87 6.67 3.54 -0.74
C ILE A 87 7.25 4.77 -1.43
N LYS A 88 7.84 5.70 -0.66
CA LYS A 88 8.58 6.83 -1.23
C LYS A 88 9.96 6.33 -1.67
N PRO A 89 10.30 6.39 -2.96
CA PRO A 89 11.66 6.11 -3.39
C PRO A 89 12.60 7.20 -2.87
N ASN A 90 13.75 6.79 -2.33
CA ASN A 90 14.85 7.66 -1.89
C ASN A 90 15.44 8.46 -3.05
#